data_AF-A0A969S7Y4-F1
#
_entry.id   AF-A0A969S7Y4-F1
#
_cell.length_a   1.000
_cell.length_b   1.000
_cell.length_c   1.000
_cell.angle_alpha   90.00
_cell.angle_beta   90.00
_cell.angle_gamma   90.00
#
_symmetry.space_group_name_H-M   'P 1'
#
loop_
_entity.id
_entity.type
_entity.pdbx_description
1 polymer ?
#
loop_
_entity_poly.entity_id
_entity_poly.type
_entity_poly.pdbx_seq_one_letter_code
_entity_poly.pdbx_strand_id
1 'polypeptide(L)' 'MRVPVLQGTGLRVQTVVIANQQWGLSVPQIADEYNLSENQVHEALAFYVAHSQEIDRAIAAEQAFESHHV' A
#
# COMPACT_ATOMS: atom_id res chain seq x y z
N MET A 1 3.36 -15.72 5.17
CA MET A 1 2.26 -14.74 5.31
C MET A 1 1.74 -14.41 3.93
N ARG A 2 0.43 -14.29 3.73
CA ARG A 2 -0.12 -13.79 2.45
C ARG A 2 -0.13 -12.27 2.50
N VAL A 3 0.45 -11.63 1.50
CA VAL A 3 0.41 -10.17 1.39
C VAL A 3 -0.88 -9.76 0.66
N PRO A 4 -1.68 -8.82 1.20
CA PRO A 4 -2.88 -8.36 0.51
C PRO A 4 -2.54 -7.69 -0.82
N VAL A 5 -3.22 -8.10 -1.88
CA VAL A 5 -3.05 -7.56 -3.24
C VAL A 5 -4.37 -7.00 -3.76
N LEU A 6 -4.29 -5.90 -4.51
CA LEU A 6 -5.42 -5.32 -5.22
C LEU A 6 -5.85 -6.28 -6.33
N GLN A 7 -7.16 -6.57 -6.37
CA GLN A 7 -7.74 -7.46 -7.35
C GLN A 7 -7.49 -6.93 -8.77
N GLY A 8 -7.07 -7.83 -9.66
CA GLY A 8 -6.85 -7.52 -11.09
C GLY A 8 -5.56 -6.78 -11.42
N THR A 9 -4.69 -6.47 -10.45
CA THR A 9 -3.46 -5.70 -10.70
C THR A 9 -2.19 -6.41 -10.23
N GLY A 10 -2.29 -7.20 -9.14
CA GLY A 10 -1.13 -7.78 -8.46
C GLY A 10 -0.36 -6.78 -7.59
N LEU A 11 -0.80 -5.51 -7.54
CA LEU A 11 -0.20 -4.48 -6.69
C LEU A 11 -0.54 -4.75 -5.22
N ARG A 12 0.43 -4.55 -4.33
CA ARG A 12 0.22 -4.80 -2.89
C ARG A 12 -0.50 -3.61 -2.25
N VAL A 13 -1.39 -3.88 -1.29
CA VAL A 13 -2.09 -2.82 -0.55
C VAL A 13 -1.09 -1.90 0.16
N GLN A 14 0.00 -2.44 0.69
CA GLN A 14 1.05 -1.67 1.35
C GLN A 14 1.68 -0.59 0.44
N THR A 15 1.77 -0.83 -0.88
CA THR A 15 2.33 0.14 -1.83
C THR A 15 1.44 1.38 -1.90
N VAL A 16 0.12 1.19 -1.94
CA VAL A 16 -0.86 2.28 -1.91
C VAL A 16 -0.81 3.04 -0.57
N VAL A 17 -0.67 2.32 0.54
CA VAL A 17 -0.57 2.91 1.88
C VAL A 17 0.69 3.76 2.02
N ILE A 18 1.85 3.24 1.59
CA ILE A 18 3.12 3.96 1.59
C ILE A 18 3.04 5.22 0.72
N ALA A 19 2.50 5.10 -0.50
CA ALA A 19 2.33 6.23 -1.40
C ALA A 19 1.44 7.34 -0.79
N ASN A 20 0.37 6.96 -0.09
CA ASN A 20 -0.52 7.93 0.55
C ASN A 20 0.10 8.57 1.80
N GLN A 21 0.72 7.77 2.68
CA GLN A 21 1.15 8.24 4.00
C GLN A 21 2.57 8.78 4.03
N GLN A 22 3.50 8.12 3.34
CA GLN A 22 4.93 8.47 3.37
C GLN A 22 5.27 9.47 2.28
N TRP A 23 4.69 9.31 1.08
CA TRP A 23 4.94 10.22 -0.05
C TRP A 23 3.89 11.33 -0.16
N GLY A 24 2.79 11.25 0.60
CA GLY A 24 1.76 12.28 0.64
C GLY A 24 0.93 12.38 -0.64
N LEU A 25 0.91 11.33 -1.47
CA LEU A 25 0.15 11.34 -2.71
C LEU A 25 -1.36 11.27 -2.44
N SER A 26 -2.11 12.10 -3.15
CA SER A 26 -3.58 12.07 -3.16
C SER A 26 -4.12 10.87 -3.93
N VAL A 27 -5.39 10.53 -3.72
CA VAL A 27 -6.05 9.41 -4.41
C VAL A 27 -5.92 9.48 -5.95
N PRO A 28 -6.19 10.64 -6.61
CA PRO A 28 -6.02 10.75 -8.06
C PRO A 28 -4.57 10.57 -8.51
N GLN A 29 -3.59 11.05 -7.73
CA GLN A 29 -2.18 10.89 -8.07
C GLN A 29 -1.72 9.44 -7.95
N ILE A 30 -2.19 8.71 -6.92
CA ILE A 30 -1.91 7.27 -6.79
C ILE A 30 -2.56 6.49 -7.93
N ALA A 31 -3.79 6.86 -8.30
CA ALA A 31 -4.51 6.23 -9.40
C ALA A 31 -3.73 6.35 -10.73
N ASP A 32 -3.24 7.56 -11.02
CA ASP A 32 -2.43 7.83 -12.21
C ASP A 32 -1.07 7.09 -12.16
N GLU A 33 -0.32 7.22 -11.06
CA GLU A 33 1.02 6.64 -10.89
C GLU A 33 1.03 5.11 -11.06
N TYR A 34 0.02 4.44 -10.52
CA TYR A 34 -0.04 2.98 -10.51
C TYR A 34 -1.03 2.39 -11.53
N ASN A 35 -1.57 3.21 -12.42
CA ASN A 35 -2.59 2.83 -13.41
C ASN A 35 -3.77 2.07 -12.76
N LEU A 36 -4.27 2.61 -11.66
CA LEU A 36 -5.43 2.12 -10.91
C LEU A 36 -6.64 3.01 -11.18
N SER A 37 -7.84 2.49 -10.90
CA SER A 37 -8.99 3.36 -10.69
C SER A 37 -8.94 4.01 -9.31
N GLU A 38 -9.51 5.22 -9.16
CA GLU A 38 -9.66 5.85 -7.85
C GLU A 38 -10.44 4.95 -6.86
N ASN A 39 -11.41 4.18 -7.36
CA ASN A 39 -12.13 3.19 -6.55
C ASN A 39 -11.21 2.13 -5.95
N GLN A 40 -10.28 1.58 -6.74
CA GLN A 40 -9.30 0.61 -6.24
C GLN A 40 -8.37 1.21 -5.18
N VAL A 41 -8.00 2.49 -5.34
CA VAL A 41 -7.21 3.21 -4.32
C VAL A 41 -8.03 3.40 -3.04
N HIS A 42 -9.30 3.82 -3.15
CA HIS A 42 -10.20 3.94 -2.01
C HIS A 42 -10.41 2.61 -1.28
N GLU A 43 -10.63 1.51 -2.01
CA GLU A 43 -10.77 0.18 -1.44
C GLU A 43 -9.51 -0.27 -0.70
N ALA A 44 -8.33 -0.02 -1.27
CA ALA A 44 -7.06 -0.34 -0.62
C ALA A 44 -6.85 0.47 0.68
N LEU A 45 -7.16 1.77 0.67
CA LEU A 45 -7.07 2.61 1.87
C LEU A 45 -8.12 2.23 2.92
N ALA A 46 -9.35 1.88 2.52
CA ALA A 46 -10.38 1.39 3.42
C ALA A 46 -10.00 0.05 4.05
N PHE A 47 -9.45 -0.88 3.25
CA PHE A 47 -8.89 -2.13 3.74
C PHE A 47 -7.76 -1.88 4.75
N TYR A 48 -6.88 -0.92 4.46
CA TYR A 48 -5.84 -0.53 5.40
C TYR A 48 -6.41 -0.03 6.73
N VAL A 49 -7.43 0.83 6.73
CA VAL A 49 -8.04 1.29 7.99
C VAL A 49 -8.59 0.14 8.83
N ALA A 50 -9.19 -0.88 8.20
CA ALA A 50 -9.70 -2.07 8.89
C ALA A 50 -8.58 -3.02 9.39
N HIS A 51 -7.39 -2.97 8.79
CA HIS A 51 -6.30 -3.93 9.03
C HIS A 51 -4.95 -3.26 9.35
N SER A 52 -4.98 -2.02 9.85
CA SER A 52 -3.79 -1.15 9.97
C SER A 52 -2.66 -1.80 10.76
N GLN A 53 -2.96 -2.39 11.91
CA GLN A 53 -1.95 -3.01 12.78
C GLN A 53 -1.20 -4.19 12.12
N GLU A 54 -1.85 -4.93 11.23
CA GLU A 54 -1.20 -6.02 10.49
C GLU A 54 -0.33 -5.46 9.37
N ILE A 55 -0.86 -4.51 8.61
CA ILE A 55 -0.18 -3.90 7.46
C ILE A 55 1.02 -3.06 7.91
N ASP A 56 0.89 -2.28 8.99
CA ASP A 56 2.00 -1.51 9.56
C ASP A 56 3.14 -2.41 10.01
N ARG A 57 2.82 -3.57 10.61
CA ARG A 57 3.83 -4.57 10.99
C ARG A 57 4.51 -5.16 9.76
N ALA A 58 3.77 -5.44 8.70
CA ALA A 58 4.34 -5.94 7.45
C ALA A 58 5.26 -4.90 6.79
N ILE A 59 4.83 -3.64 6.71
CA ILE A 59 5.64 -2.52 6.19
C ILE A 59 6.92 -2.37 7.00
N ALA A 60 6.83 -2.30 8.33
CA ALA A 60 7.98 -2.13 9.20
C ALA A 60 8.97 -3.32 9.09
N ALA A 61 8.45 -4.54 8.99
CA ALA A 61 9.30 -5.72 8.78
C ALA A 61 10.07 -5.63 7.46
N GLU A 62 9.42 -5.26 6.36
CA GLU A 62 10.07 -5.10 5.05
C GLU A 62 11.12 -3.99 5.06
N GLN A 63 10.81 -2.81 5.62
CA GLN A 63 11.76 -1.70 5.72
C GLN A 63 13.00 -2.05 6.55
N ALA A 64 12.83 -2.89 7.58
CA ALA A 64 13.95 -3.39 8.38
C ALA A 64 14.87 -4.33 7.56
N PHE A 65 14.32 -5.13 6.64
CA PHE A 65 15.11 -5.99 5.75
C PHE A 65 15.88 -5.19 4.68
N GLU A 66 15.26 -4.13 4.14
CA GLU A 66 15.91 -3.24 3.16
C GLU A 66 17.06 -2.44 3.81
N SER A 67 16.89 -2.00 5.06
CA SER A 67 17.90 -1.25 5.81
C SER A 67 19.14 -2.07 6.22
N HIS A 68 19.09 -3.40 6.10
CA HIS A 68 20.21 -4.31 6.43
C HIS A 68 21.01 -4.78 5.21
N HIS A 69 20.67 -4.33 4.00
CA HIS A 69 21.35 -4.69 2.75
C HIS A 69 22.05 -3.51 2.05
N VAL A 70 22.47 -2.48 2.81
CA VAL A 70 23.29 -1.34 2.33
C VAL A 70 24.67 -1.33 2.95
#